data_AF-A0A7S0FLB0-F1
#
_entry.id   AF-A0A7S0FLB0-F1
#
_cell.length_a   1.000
_cell.length_b   1.000
_cell.length_c   1.000
_cell.angle_alpha   90.00
_cell.angle_beta   90.00
_cell.angle_gamma   90.00
#
_symmetry.space_group_name_H-M   'P 1'
#
loop_
_entity.id
_entity.type
_entity.pdbx_description
1 polymer ?
#
loop_
_entity_poly.entity_id
_entity_poly.type
_entity_poly.pdbx_seq_one_letter_code
_entity_poly.pdbx_strand_id
1 'polypeptide(L)'
;MSFVLKPYVDWMDQVSVAATTGVIVFFAFGPGCIAWFIIAEIFPLYARDTAMTVGIFINWAANWFVAFSFPHLLEYTQPYTFLIFVATAVF
;
A
#
# COMPACT_ATOMS: atom_id res chain seq x y z
N MET A 1 1.92 -12.70 9.90
CA MET A 1 2.41 -12.66 11.29
C MET A 1 1.48 -13.39 12.27
N SER A 2 0.16 -13.15 12.25
CA SER A 2 -0.77 -13.77 13.21
C SER A 2 -0.76 -15.29 13.21
N PHE A 3 -0.80 -15.94 12.04
CA PHE A 3 -0.87 -17.40 11.92
C PHE A 3 0.26 -18.17 12.62
N VAL A 4 1.46 -17.59 12.71
CA VAL A 4 2.64 -18.23 13.33
C VAL A 4 2.66 -18.07 14.84
N LEU A 5 2.21 -16.93 15.35
CA LEU A 5 2.30 -16.60 16.78
C LEU A 5 1.00 -16.89 17.55
N LYS A 6 -0.09 -17.16 16.84
CA LYS A 6 -1.40 -17.51 17.42
C LYS A 6 -1.37 -18.68 18.41
N PRO A 7 -0.57 -19.75 18.22
CA PRO A 7 -0.46 -20.83 19.22
C PRO A 7 0.23 -20.42 20.53
N TYR A 8 0.97 -19.31 20.52
CA TYR A 8 1.76 -18.83 21.65
C TYR A 8 1.16 -17.57 22.30
N VAL A 9 0.33 -16.82 21.57
CA VAL A 9 -0.18 -15.50 21.96
C VAL A 9 -1.60 -15.28 21.41
N ASP A 10 -2.61 -15.42 22.26
CA ASP A 10 -4.03 -15.38 21.87
C ASP A 10 -4.49 -14.01 21.32
N TRP A 11 -3.84 -12.91 21.73
CA TRP A 11 -4.21 -11.55 21.33
C TRP A 11 -3.56 -11.08 20.02
N MET A 12 -2.79 -11.94 19.34
CA MET A 12 -2.04 -11.58 18.13
C MET A 12 -2.93 -11.18 16.94
N ASP A 13 -4.16 -11.68 16.86
CA ASP A 13 -5.12 -11.28 15.84
C ASP A 13 -5.51 -9.80 15.99
N GLN A 14 -5.75 -9.36 17.22
CA GLN A 14 -6.10 -7.96 17.52
C GLN A 14 -4.95 -7.02 17.17
N VAL A 15 -3.71 -7.43 17.46
CA VAL A 15 -2.50 -6.67 17.07
C VAL A 15 -2.38 -6.57 15.56
N SER A 16 -2.62 -7.65 14.83
CA SER A 16 -2.51 -7.66 13.36
C SER A 16 -3.57 -6.78 12.71
N VAL A 17 -4.80 -6.77 13.25
CA VAL A 17 -5.87 -5.88 12.80
C VAL A 17 -5.53 -4.41 13.12
N ALA A 18 -5.06 -4.12 14.34
CA ALA A 18 -4.67 -2.77 14.73
C ALA A 18 -3.51 -2.24 13.87
N ALA A 19 -2.49 -3.06 13.61
CA ALA A 19 -1.36 -2.70 12.78
C ALA A 19 -1.77 -2.42 11.33
N THR A 20 -2.58 -3.29 10.73
CA THR A 20 -3.08 -3.10 9.36
C THR A 20 -3.95 -1.84 9.26
N THR A 21 -4.80 -1.60 10.25
CA THR A 21 -5.63 -0.39 10.33
C THR A 21 -4.77 0.87 10.43
N GLY A 22 -3.72 0.83 11.26
CA GLY A 22 -2.74 1.92 11.38
C GLY A 22 -2.09 2.25 10.03
N VAL A 23 -1.64 1.25 9.28
CA VAL A 23 -1.07 1.45 7.94
C VAL A 23 -2.07 2.14 7.00
N ILE A 24 -3.34 1.73 7.01
CA ILE A 24 -4.39 2.35 6.18
C ILE A 24 -4.59 3.82 6.56
N VAL A 25 -4.65 4.12 7.86
CA VAL A 25 -4.85 5.49 8.36
C VAL A 25 -3.66 6.39 7.97
N PHE A 26 -2.42 5.95 8.19
CA PHE A 26 -1.24 6.74 7.83
C PHE A 26 -1.11 6.92 6.31
N PHE A 27 -1.44 5.89 5.52
CA PHE A 27 -1.46 5.99 4.07
C PHE A 27 -2.48 7.05 3.59
N ALA A 28 -3.67 7.08 4.18
CA ALA A 28 -4.72 8.03 3.82
C ALA A 28 -4.32 9.49 4.13
N PHE A 29 -3.66 9.75 5.26
CA PHE A 29 -3.21 11.11 5.61
C PHE A 29 -1.97 11.55 4.81
N GLY A 30 -1.10 10.63 4.42
CA GLY A 30 0.14 10.96 3.72
C GLY A 30 0.03 10.77 2.20
N PRO A 31 0.63 9.68 1.66
CA PRO A 31 0.83 9.50 0.22
C PRO A 31 -0.49 9.44 -0.57
N GLY A 32 -1.57 8.95 0.04
CA GLY A 32 -2.87 8.81 -0.61
C GLY A 32 -3.47 10.15 -1.03
N CYS A 33 -3.46 11.16 -0.15
CA CYS A 33 -3.98 12.49 -0.46
C CYS A 33 -2.93 13.38 -1.14
N ILE A 34 -1.69 13.37 -0.64
CA ILE A 34 -0.65 14.31 -1.05
C ILE A 34 -0.22 14.10 -2.51
N ALA A 35 -0.11 12.85 -2.98
CA ALA A 35 0.35 12.57 -4.35
C ALA A 35 -0.55 13.22 -5.43
N TRP A 36 -1.86 13.27 -5.20
CA TRP A 36 -2.80 13.88 -6.14
C TRP A 36 -2.71 15.41 -6.16
N PHE A 37 -2.47 16.04 -5.00
CA PHE A 37 -2.24 17.49 -4.94
C PHE A 37 -0.93 17.88 -5.60
N ILE A 38 0.14 17.12 -5.39
CA ILE A 38 1.45 17.41 -5.98
C ILE A 38 1.40 17.41 -7.51
N ILE A 39 0.75 16.42 -8.13
CA ILE A 39 0.62 16.39 -9.61
C ILE A 39 -0.20 17.59 -10.11
N ALA A 40 -1.23 18.01 -9.37
CA ALA A 40 -2.01 19.19 -9.74
C ALA A 40 -1.20 20.51 -9.61
N GLU A 41 -0.29 20.60 -8.63
CA GLU A 41 0.45 21.83 -8.30
C GLU A 41 1.76 21.99 -9.07
N ILE A 42 2.48 20.90 -9.38
CA ILE A 42 3.79 20.96 -10.06
C ILE A 42 3.65 21.29 -11.55
N PHE A 43 2.58 20.83 -12.20
CA PHE A 43 2.43 20.99 -13.64
C PHE A 43 1.67 22.27 -14.02
N PRO A 44 2.16 23.01 -15.06
CA PRO A 44 1.44 24.15 -15.59
C PRO A 44 0.12 23.74 -16.22
N LEU A 45 -0.87 24.64 -16.25
CA LEU A 45 -2.26 24.35 -16.65
C LEU A 45 -2.38 23.63 -18.01
N TYR A 46 -1.52 23.96 -18.98
CA TYR A 46 -1.56 23.36 -20.31
C TYR A 46 -1.07 21.89 -20.35
N ALA A 47 -0.29 21.44 -19.36
CA ALA A 47 0.27 20.09 -19.28
C ALA A 47 -0.37 19.24 -18.16
N ARG A 48 -1.17 19.86 -17.29
CA ARG A 48 -1.78 19.24 -16.12
C ARG A 48 -2.64 18.03 -16.48
N ASP A 49 -3.51 18.16 -17.47
CA ASP A 49 -4.45 17.09 -17.81
C ASP A 49 -3.73 15.85 -18.37
N THR A 50 -2.66 16.06 -19.15
CA THR A 50 -1.80 14.98 -19.63
C THR A 50 -1.03 14.33 -18.49
N ALA A 51 -0.43 15.12 -17.58
CA ALA A 51 0.30 14.60 -16.43
C ALA A 51 -0.60 13.81 -15.48
N MET A 52 -1.82 14.29 -15.22
CA MET A 52 -2.84 13.60 -14.42
C MET A 52 -3.21 12.25 -15.05
N THR A 53 -3.43 12.20 -16.36
CA THR A 53 -3.77 10.95 -17.07
C THR A 53 -2.65 9.92 -16.95
N VAL A 54 -1.39 10.33 -17.12
CA VAL A 54 -0.22 9.45 -16.96
C VAL A 54 -0.11 8.97 -15.50
N GLY A 55 -0.31 9.86 -14.53
CA GLY A 55 -0.32 9.51 -13.11
C GLY A 55 -1.39 8.47 -12.76
N ILE A 56 -2.61 8.64 -13.29
CA ILE A 56 -3.72 7.69 -13.14
C ILE A 56 -3.34 6.35 -13.78
N PHE A 57 -2.79 6.34 -14.99
CA PHE A 57 -2.37 5.11 -15.66
C PHE A 57 -1.31 4.34 -14.84
N ILE A 58 -0.29 5.03 -14.33
CA ILE A 58 0.75 4.43 -13.48
C ILE A 58 0.13 3.90 -12.18
N ASN A 59 -0.79 4.64 -11.55
CA ASN A 59 -1.48 4.20 -10.34
C ASN A 59 -2.25 2.90 -10.57
N TRP A 60 -3.02 2.81 -11.65
CA TRP A 60 -3.78 1.60 -11.98
C TRP A 60 -2.88 0.43 -12.39
N ALA A 61 -1.78 0.69 -13.10
CA ALA A 61 -0.80 -0.33 -13.42
C ALA A 61 -0.12 -0.91 -12.16
N ALA A 62 0.25 -0.04 -11.21
CA ALA A 62 0.79 -0.45 -9.92
C ALA A 62 -0.24 -1.26 -9.10
N ASN A 63 -1.49 -0.80 -9.05
CA ASN A 63 -2.58 -1.55 -8.39
C ASN A 63 -2.77 -2.94 -9.01
N TRP A 64 -2.74 -3.03 -10.35
CA TRP A 64 -2.83 -4.31 -11.04
C TRP A 64 -1.65 -5.23 -10.68
N PHE A 65 -0.43 -4.70 -10.67
CA PHE A 65 0.76 -5.48 -10.32
C PHE A 65 0.71 -5.99 -8.88
N VAL A 66 0.27 -5.17 -7.91
CA VAL A 66 0.09 -5.60 -6.52
C VAL A 66 -1.01 -6.67 -6.43
N ALA A 67 -2.16 -6.46 -7.06
CA ALA A 67 -3.25 -7.43 -7.05
C ALA A 67 -2.87 -8.78 -7.68
N PHE A 68 -2.07 -8.76 -8.75
CA PHE A 68 -1.58 -9.96 -9.43
C PHE A 68 -0.50 -10.69 -8.62
N SER A 69 0.44 -9.95 -8.02
CA SER A 69 1.56 -10.52 -7.27
C SER A 69 1.18 -10.99 -5.86
N PHE A 70 0.13 -10.42 -5.25
CA PHE A 70 -0.24 -10.70 -3.86
C PHE A 70 -0.56 -12.18 -3.58
N PRO A 71 -1.38 -12.90 -4.38
CA PRO A 71 -1.64 -14.32 -4.14
C PRO A 71 -0.37 -15.17 -4.22
N HIS A 72 0.51 -14.89 -5.19
CA HIS A 72 1.77 -15.59 -5.37
C HIS A 72 2.71 -15.33 -4.17
N LEU A 73 2.85 -14.07 -3.76
CA LEU A 73 3.66 -13.71 -2.59
C LEU A 73 3.13 -14.35 -1.30
N LEU A 74 1.81 -14.43 -1.15
CA LEU A 74 1.16 -15.08 0.00
C LEU A 74 1.48 -16.58 0.06
N GLU A 75 1.55 -17.24 -1.09
CA GLU A 75 1.91 -18.66 -1.19
C GLU A 75 3.37 -18.92 -0.82
N TYR A 76 4.30 -18.10 -1.32
CA TYR A 76 5.75 -18.31 -1.08
C TYR A 76 6.24 -17.80 0.27
N THR A 77 5.71 -16.68 0.78
CA THR A 77 6.25 -16.00 1.97
C THR A 77 5.34 -16.05 3.19
N GLN A 78 4.13 -16.60 3.05
CA GLN A 78 3.17 -16.92 4.11
C GLN A 78 3.09 -15.82 5.21
N PRO A 79 3.69 -15.94 6.42
CA PRO A 79 3.52 -14.94 7.47
C PRO A 79 4.28 -13.64 7.22
N TYR A 80 5.26 -13.63 6.32
CA TYR A 80 6.15 -12.51 6.04
C TYR A 80 5.70 -11.62 4.87
N THR A 81 4.66 -12.04 4.14
CA THR A 81 4.09 -11.31 2.98
C THR A 81 3.85 -9.83 3.29
N PHE A 82 3.28 -9.53 4.46
CA PHE A 82 2.99 -8.16 4.89
C PHE A 82 4.25 -7.32 5.19
N LEU A 83 5.39 -7.93 5.54
CA LEU A 83 6.64 -7.18 5.78
C LEU A 83 7.21 -6.60 4.48
N ILE A 84 7.02 -7.29 3.35
CA ILE A 84 7.44 -6.81 2.03
C ILE A 84 6.69 -5.51 1.70
N PHE A 85 5.38 -5.47 1.95
CA PHE A 85 4.56 -4.28 1.75
C PHE A 85 4.90 -3.13 2.71
N VAL A 86 5.23 -3.46 3.97
CA VAL A 86 5.69 -2.45 4.93
C VAL A 86 7.03 -1.85 4.51
N ALA A 87 7.98 -2.65 4.03
CA ALA A 87 9.26 -2.16 3.53
C ALA A 87 9.06 -1.19 2.36
N THR A 88 8.19 -1.51 1.39
CA THR A 88 7.88 -0.61 0.28
C THR A 88 7.11 0.65 0.68
N ALA A 89 6.47 0.68 1.85
CA ALA A 89 5.74 1.85 2.34
C ALA A 89 6.63 2.83 3.13
N VAL A 90 7.85 2.41 3.51
CA VAL A 90 8.82 3.22 4.27
C VAL A 90 9.80 3.97 3.35
N PHE A 91 9.95 3.53 2.10
CA PHE A 91 10.73 4.21 1.05
C PHE A 91 9.81 4.97 0.09
#